data_AF-A0A0G1YI75-F1
#
_entry.id   AF-A0A0G1YI75-F1
#
_cell.length_a   1.000
_cell.length_b   1.000
_cell.length_c   1.000
_cell.angle_alpha   90.00
_cell.angle_beta   90.00
_cell.angle_gamma   90.00
#
_symmetry.space_group_name_H-M   'P 1'
#
loop_
_entity.id
_entity.type
_entity.pdbx_description
1 polymer ?
#
loop_
_entity_poly.entity_id
_entity_poly.type
_entity_poly.pdbx_seq_one_letter_code
_entity_poly.pdbx_strand_id
1 'polypeptide(L)'
;MDAAKKALEVKRKRELENSQSAEHPGDSAFAMLENSVRENEDLARKKREREKIRIEFIAIARELSELQEGLPFCGIDADSYLKLKADDEDFPGFVTPIDELIARFEKEGMKVVFGTDPLGSNVFISPFEMADNEYDGIKPEQLRIDENMDERLKKLIFLHKAFPRQN
;
A
#
# COMPACT_ATOMS: atom_id res chain seq x y z
N MET A 1 21.08 70.69 -32.13
CA MET A 1 21.74 69.37 -32.01
C MET A 1 21.02 68.51 -30.95
N ASP A 2 19.74 68.18 -31.16
CA ASP A 2 18.94 67.61 -30.05
C ASP A 2 18.14 66.33 -30.37
N ALA A 3 17.94 65.97 -31.64
CA ALA A 3 17.19 64.75 -31.97
C ALA A 3 18.05 63.47 -31.86
N ALA A 4 19.32 63.54 -32.27
CA ALA A 4 20.21 62.38 -32.32
C ALA A 4 20.65 61.88 -30.92
N LYS A 5 20.86 62.79 -29.97
CA LYS A 5 21.18 62.42 -28.58
C LYS A 5 20.00 61.76 -27.87
N LYS A 6 18.79 62.28 -28.10
CA LYS A 6 17.55 61.74 -27.51
C LYS A 6 17.23 60.34 -28.03
N ALA A 7 17.46 60.09 -29.32
CA ALA A 7 17.27 58.76 -29.91
C ALA A 7 18.28 57.73 -29.37
N LEU A 8 19.54 58.13 -29.15
CA LEU A 8 20.57 57.25 -28.59
C LEU A 8 20.28 56.88 -27.13
N GLU A 9 19.76 57.82 -26.34
CA GLU A 9 19.43 57.62 -24.93
C GLU A 9 18.20 56.71 -24.74
N VAL A 10 17.18 56.84 -25.59
CA VAL A 10 16.01 55.95 -25.61
C VAL A 10 16.41 54.53 -26.04
N LYS A 11 17.31 54.40 -27.01
CA LYS A 11 17.80 53.09 -27.46
C LYS A 11 18.62 52.39 -26.36
N ARG A 12 19.46 53.14 -25.66
CA ARG A 12 20.27 52.64 -24.54
C ARG A 12 19.40 52.23 -23.33
N LYS A 13 18.32 52.97 -23.03
CA LYS A 13 17.36 52.58 -21.99
C LYS A 13 16.61 51.29 -22.34
N ARG A 14 16.18 51.13 -23.60
CA ARG A 14 15.53 49.88 -24.04
C ARG A 14 16.46 48.68 -23.99
N GLU A 15 17.75 48.83 -24.31
CA GLU A 15 18.72 47.73 -24.21
C GLU A 15 19.03 47.36 -22.74
N LEU A 16 19.00 48.33 -21.82
CA LEU A 16 19.12 48.09 -20.37
C LEU A 16 17.87 47.46 -19.75
N GLU A 17 16.67 47.82 -20.19
CA GLU A 17 15.43 47.17 -19.72
C GLU A 17 15.28 45.74 -20.30
N ASN A 18 15.73 45.52 -21.54
CA ASN A 18 15.68 44.19 -22.17
C ASN A 18 16.77 43.23 -21.65
N SER A 19 17.82 43.73 -20.97
CA SER A 19 18.83 42.90 -20.29
C SER A 19 18.48 42.57 -18.84
N GLN A 20 17.48 43.22 -18.24
CA GLN A 20 16.96 42.90 -16.90
C GLN A 20 15.80 41.87 -16.91
N SER A 21 15.32 41.46 -18.07
CA SER A 21 14.29 40.41 -18.23
C SER A 21 14.86 39.03 -18.59
N ALA A 22 16.18 38.85 -18.49
CA ALA A 22 16.79 37.53 -18.54
C ALA A 22 16.57 36.85 -17.18
N GLU A 23 15.45 36.13 -17.06
CA GLU A 23 15.23 35.18 -15.96
C GLU A 23 16.53 34.40 -15.69
N HIS A 24 17.05 34.50 -14.47
CA HIS A 24 18.30 33.85 -14.09
C HIS A 24 18.10 32.33 -14.17
N PRO A 25 18.82 31.61 -15.05
CA PRO A 25 18.73 30.14 -15.10
C PRO A 25 19.17 29.46 -13.79
N GLY A 26 19.88 30.18 -12.91
CA GLY A 26 20.27 29.73 -11.58
C GLY A 26 19.13 29.66 -10.56
N ASP A 27 18.12 30.55 -10.65
CA ASP A 27 16.97 30.54 -9.72
C ASP A 27 16.03 29.37 -10.01
N SER A 28 15.92 28.99 -11.30
CA SER A 28 15.18 27.80 -11.75
C SER A 28 15.86 26.50 -11.30
N ALA A 29 17.19 26.40 -11.42
CA ALA A 29 17.93 25.21 -11.00
C ALA A 29 17.93 25.00 -9.48
N PHE A 30 18.01 26.08 -8.70
CA PHE A 30 17.94 26.01 -7.24
C PHE A 30 16.54 25.61 -6.74
N ALA A 31 15.47 26.17 -7.32
CA ALA A 31 14.10 25.78 -7.02
C ALA A 31 13.79 24.31 -7.41
N MET A 32 14.35 23.83 -8.53
CA MET A 32 14.24 22.41 -8.91
C MET A 32 14.96 21.49 -7.91
N LEU A 33 16.12 21.91 -7.39
CA LEU A 33 16.87 21.15 -6.40
C LEU A 33 16.15 21.10 -5.04
N GLU A 34 15.60 22.22 -4.58
CA GLU A 34 14.79 22.26 -3.33
C GLU A 34 13.55 21.37 -3.42
N ASN A 35 12.84 21.40 -4.56
CA ASN A 35 11.70 20.51 -4.78
C ASN A 35 12.14 19.03 -4.80
N SER A 36 13.25 18.70 -5.46
CA SER A 36 13.80 17.34 -5.50
C SER A 36 14.23 16.83 -4.11
N VAL A 37 14.83 17.69 -3.29
CA VAL A 37 15.20 17.36 -1.91
C VAL A 37 13.94 17.09 -1.08
N ARG A 38 12.93 17.96 -1.18
CA ARG A 38 11.66 17.80 -0.46
C ARG A 38 10.91 16.53 -0.86
N GLU A 39 10.83 16.23 -2.15
CA GLU A 39 10.22 15.00 -2.67
C GLU A 39 10.94 13.74 -2.15
N ASN A 40 12.27 13.77 -2.08
CA ASN A 40 13.07 12.68 -1.54
C ASN A 40 12.85 12.49 -0.03
N GLU A 41 12.75 13.58 0.74
CA GLU A 41 12.44 13.53 2.17
C GLU A 41 11.04 12.98 2.43
N ASP A 42 10.04 13.42 1.68
CA ASP A 42 8.67 12.92 1.77
C ASP A 42 8.59 11.43 1.40
N LEU A 43 9.32 10.99 0.37
CA LEU A 43 9.42 9.59 0.00
C LEU A 43 10.11 8.76 1.10
N ALA A 44 11.20 9.26 1.68
CA ALA A 44 11.89 8.59 2.78
C ALA A 44 11.01 8.48 4.03
N ARG A 45 10.24 9.52 4.36
CA ARG A 45 9.27 9.51 5.46
C ARG A 45 8.18 8.45 5.23
N LYS A 46 7.56 8.44 4.04
CA LYS A 46 6.54 7.44 3.66
C LYS A 46 7.09 6.02 3.73
N LYS A 47 8.33 5.79 3.28
CA LYS A 47 9.00 4.48 3.38
C LYS A 47 9.17 4.04 4.83
N ARG A 48 9.63 4.92 5.72
CA ARG A 48 9.80 4.61 7.16
C ARG A 48 8.48 4.30 7.84
N GLU A 49 7.42 5.02 7.50
CA GLU A 49 6.08 4.78 8.05
C GLU A 49 5.52 3.44 7.59
N ARG A 50 5.66 3.12 6.30
CA ARG A 50 5.29 1.80 5.75
C ARG A 50 6.06 0.66 6.42
N GLU A 51 7.35 0.84 6.67
CA GLU A 51 8.16 -0.19 7.33
C GLU A 51 7.72 -0.42 8.78
N LYS A 52 7.32 0.63 9.50
CA LYS A 52 6.75 0.48 10.86
C LYS A 52 5.45 -0.34 10.83
N ILE A 53 4.55 -0.01 9.91
CA ILE A 53 3.29 -0.75 9.72
C ILE A 53 3.60 -2.20 9.32
N ARG A 54 4.62 -2.44 8.48
CA ARG A 54 5.07 -3.79 8.09
C ARG A 54 5.47 -4.62 9.30
N ILE A 55 6.37 -4.07 10.11
CA ILE A 55 6.91 -4.75 11.28
C ILE A 55 5.78 -5.07 12.26
N GLU A 56 4.87 -4.13 12.48
CA GLU A 56 3.72 -4.33 13.37
C GLU A 56 2.74 -5.38 12.82
N PHE A 57 2.46 -5.35 11.53
CA PHE A 57 1.62 -6.34 10.85
C PHE A 57 2.19 -7.76 11.01
N ILE A 58 3.48 -7.94 10.76
CA ILE A 58 4.16 -9.24 10.90
C ILE A 58 4.17 -9.70 12.36
N ALA A 59 4.43 -8.80 13.31
CA ALA A 59 4.44 -9.13 14.73
C ALA A 59 3.08 -9.68 15.18
N ILE A 60 1.99 -9.01 14.81
CA ILE A 60 0.62 -9.45 15.15
C ILE A 60 0.27 -10.77 14.46
N ALA A 61 0.63 -10.92 13.18
CA ALA A 61 0.42 -12.17 12.47
C ALA A 61 1.15 -13.33 13.14
N ARG A 62 2.37 -13.09 13.64
CA ARG A 62 3.16 -14.09 14.38
C ARG A 62 2.48 -14.46 15.69
N GLU A 63 2.06 -13.49 16.48
CA GLU A 63 1.32 -13.75 17.72
C GLU A 63 0.09 -14.61 17.47
N LEU A 64 -0.71 -14.30 16.45
CA LEU A 64 -1.91 -15.06 16.11
C LEU A 64 -1.61 -16.47 15.59
N SER A 65 -0.52 -16.63 14.83
CA SER A 65 -0.10 -17.94 14.31
C SER A 65 0.44 -18.86 15.40
N GLU A 66 1.19 -18.31 16.36
CA GLU A 66 1.80 -19.07 17.46
C GLU A 66 0.79 -19.57 18.50
N LEU A 67 -0.36 -18.91 18.65
CA LEU A 67 -1.42 -19.36 19.57
C LEU A 67 -1.98 -20.74 19.19
N GLN A 68 -1.95 -21.10 17.90
CA GLN A 68 -2.58 -22.32 17.38
C GLN A 68 -4.03 -22.50 17.84
N GLU A 69 -4.74 -21.40 18.11
CA GLU A 69 -6.16 -21.41 18.48
C GLU A 69 -7.02 -21.18 17.23
N GLY A 70 -8.09 -21.97 17.09
CA GLY A 70 -9.07 -21.78 16.04
C GLY A 70 -9.88 -20.52 16.29
N LEU A 71 -9.71 -19.51 15.44
CA LEU A 71 -10.48 -18.28 15.51
C LEU A 71 -11.85 -18.51 14.84
N PRO A 72 -12.95 -17.95 15.39
CA PRO A 72 -14.25 -18.02 14.73
C PRO A 72 -14.24 -17.28 13.40
N PHE A 73 -14.73 -17.92 12.34
CA PHE A 73 -14.85 -17.27 11.04
C PHE A 73 -15.85 -16.12 11.07
N CYS A 74 -15.42 -14.95 10.60
CA CYS A 74 -16.20 -13.71 10.63
C CYS A 74 -16.89 -13.39 9.28
N GLY A 75 -16.70 -14.25 8.28
CA GLY A 75 -17.17 -14.02 6.92
C GLY A 75 -16.21 -13.20 6.06
N ILE A 76 -16.51 -13.14 4.77
CA ILE A 76 -15.76 -12.38 3.76
C ILE A 76 -16.56 -11.12 3.42
N ASP A 77 -15.85 -10.04 3.16
CA ASP A 77 -16.41 -8.84 2.54
C ASP A 77 -17.02 -9.15 1.17
N ALA A 78 -18.17 -8.55 0.85
CA ALA A 78 -18.93 -8.88 -0.36
C ALA A 78 -18.14 -8.60 -1.64
N ASP A 79 -17.43 -7.47 -1.70
CA ASP A 79 -16.60 -7.11 -2.86
C ASP A 79 -15.41 -8.07 -3.01
N SER A 80 -14.89 -8.56 -1.88
CA SER A 80 -13.80 -9.52 -1.86
C SER A 80 -14.26 -10.91 -2.29
N TYR A 81 -15.44 -11.35 -1.85
CA TYR A 81 -16.08 -12.60 -2.28
C TYR A 81 -16.31 -12.62 -3.79
N LEU A 82 -16.90 -11.56 -4.35
CA LEU A 82 -17.17 -11.48 -5.79
C LEU A 82 -15.88 -11.59 -6.63
N LYS A 83 -14.78 -10.99 -6.17
CA LYS A 83 -13.47 -11.09 -6.84
C LYS A 83 -12.92 -12.51 -6.79
N LEU A 84 -12.90 -13.12 -5.60
CA LEU A 84 -12.43 -14.50 -5.42
C LEU A 84 -13.27 -15.48 -6.25
N LYS A 85 -14.58 -15.26 -6.30
CA LYS A 85 -15.50 -16.08 -7.10
C LYS A 85 -15.24 -15.97 -8.60
N ALA A 86 -14.94 -14.76 -9.09
CA ALA A 86 -14.56 -14.56 -10.49
C ALA A 86 -13.21 -15.23 -10.81
N ASP A 87 -12.23 -15.14 -9.91
CA ASP A 87 -10.92 -15.78 -10.07
C ASP A 87 -11.07 -17.32 -10.17
N ASP A 88 -11.97 -17.93 -9.39
CA ASP A 88 -12.28 -19.37 -9.48
C ASP A 88 -12.87 -19.78 -10.85
N GLU A 89 -13.72 -18.92 -11.42
CA GLU A 89 -14.36 -19.16 -12.73
C GLU A 89 -13.37 -18.99 -13.89
N ASP A 90 -12.46 -18.02 -13.78
CA ASP A 90 -11.40 -17.77 -14.77
C ASP A 90 -10.30 -18.84 -14.74
N PHE A 91 -10.03 -19.44 -13.57
CA PHE A 91 -8.95 -20.42 -13.37
C PHE A 91 -9.42 -21.71 -12.66
N PRO A 92 -10.33 -22.49 -13.28
CA PRO A 92 -10.92 -23.65 -12.63
C PRO A 92 -9.88 -24.73 -12.31
N GLY A 93 -9.87 -25.18 -11.05
CA GLY A 93 -8.99 -26.25 -10.55
C GLY A 93 -7.58 -25.81 -10.15
N PHE A 94 -7.29 -24.50 -10.15
CA PHE A 94 -6.00 -23.97 -9.69
C PHE A 94 -5.93 -23.79 -8.17
N VAL A 95 -7.05 -23.42 -7.54
CA VAL A 95 -7.21 -23.26 -6.09
C VAL A 95 -8.50 -23.94 -5.62
N THR A 96 -8.63 -24.16 -4.31
CA THR A 96 -9.90 -24.61 -3.72
C THR A 96 -10.99 -23.57 -3.98
N PRO A 97 -12.15 -23.95 -4.55
CA PRO A 97 -13.23 -23.00 -4.80
C PRO A 97 -13.65 -22.26 -3.54
N ILE A 98 -13.92 -20.95 -3.66
CA ILE A 98 -14.18 -20.06 -2.53
C ILE A 98 -15.36 -20.52 -1.68
N ASP A 99 -16.40 -21.08 -2.30
CA ASP A 99 -17.57 -21.58 -1.57
C ASP A 99 -17.23 -22.82 -0.71
N GLU A 100 -16.34 -23.68 -1.20
CA GLU A 100 -15.83 -24.81 -0.41
C GLU A 100 -14.94 -24.31 0.72
N LEU A 101 -14.10 -23.31 0.45
CA LEU A 101 -13.22 -22.70 1.45
C LEU A 101 -14.03 -22.03 2.58
N ILE A 102 -15.09 -21.30 2.23
CA ILE A 102 -16.04 -20.70 3.20
C ILE A 102 -16.70 -21.79 4.05
N ALA A 103 -17.19 -22.87 3.44
CA ALA A 103 -17.82 -23.96 4.17
C ALA A 103 -16.85 -24.60 5.19
N ARG A 104 -15.56 -24.70 4.85
CA ARG A 104 -14.52 -25.17 5.78
C ARG A 104 -14.26 -24.16 6.90
N PHE A 105 -14.15 -22.87 6.59
CA PHE A 105 -14.00 -21.83 7.60
C PHE A 105 -15.16 -21.82 8.61
N GLU A 106 -16.40 -21.99 8.16
CA GLU A 106 -17.57 -22.04 9.03
C GLU A 106 -17.57 -23.26 9.94
N LYS A 107 -17.03 -24.40 9.46
CA LYS A 107 -17.01 -25.67 10.20
C LYS A 107 -15.84 -25.76 11.18
N GLU A 108 -14.65 -25.37 10.75
CA GLU A 108 -13.37 -25.61 11.44
C GLU A 108 -12.86 -24.35 12.15
N GLY A 109 -13.41 -23.18 11.82
CA GLY A 109 -12.79 -21.90 12.15
C GLY A 109 -11.61 -21.60 11.23
N MET A 110 -10.81 -20.63 11.64
CA MET A 110 -9.69 -20.12 10.85
C MET A 110 -8.42 -19.98 11.69
N LYS A 111 -7.28 -19.98 11.01
CA LYS A 111 -5.96 -19.68 11.58
C LYS A 111 -5.20 -18.70 10.69
N VAL A 112 -4.24 -18.02 11.30
CA VAL A 112 -3.29 -17.15 10.60
C VAL A 112 -2.05 -17.95 10.24
N VAL A 113 -1.69 -17.95 8.96
CA VAL A 113 -0.51 -18.66 8.43
C VAL A 113 0.38 -17.70 7.65
N PHE A 114 1.67 -17.98 7.65
CA PHE A 114 2.63 -17.27 6.81
C PHE A 114 2.82 -18.03 5.49
N GLY A 115 2.91 -17.28 4.40
CA GLY A 115 3.33 -17.81 3.10
C GLY A 115 4.80 -18.21 3.09
N THR A 116 5.29 -18.64 1.92
CA THR A 116 6.66 -19.13 1.78
C THR A 116 7.73 -18.02 1.75
N ASP A 117 7.34 -16.75 1.78
CA ASP A 117 8.26 -15.62 1.80
C ASP A 117 9.14 -15.61 3.06
N PRO A 118 10.48 -15.69 2.93
CA PRO A 118 11.40 -15.65 4.07
C PRO A 118 11.33 -14.35 4.89
N LEU A 119 10.76 -13.27 4.33
CA LEU A 119 10.53 -12.01 5.04
C LEU A 119 9.16 -11.94 5.72
N GLY A 120 8.35 -13.00 5.65
CA GLY A 120 7.06 -13.12 6.34
C GLY A 120 6.03 -12.08 5.90
N SER A 121 6.17 -11.46 4.71
CA SER A 121 5.24 -10.42 4.28
C SER A 121 3.93 -10.93 3.71
N ASN A 122 3.90 -12.20 3.31
CA ASN A 122 2.68 -12.85 2.88
C ASN A 122 2.03 -13.53 4.09
N VAL A 123 0.91 -12.96 4.55
CA VAL A 123 0.09 -13.52 5.62
C VAL A 123 -1.26 -13.89 5.02
N PHE A 124 -1.71 -15.11 5.33
CA PHE A 124 -2.98 -15.65 4.86
C PHE A 124 -3.81 -16.16 6.03
N ILE A 125 -5.10 -16.29 5.77
CA ILE A 125 -6.10 -16.89 6.64
C ILE A 125 -6.48 -18.22 5.98
N SER A 126 -6.35 -19.31 6.71
CA SER A 126 -6.61 -20.67 6.22
C SER A 126 -7.54 -21.42 7.18
N PRO A 127 -8.36 -22.38 6.72
CA PRO A 127 -9.16 -23.21 7.60
C PRO A 127 -8.27 -23.92 8.63
N PHE A 128 -8.79 -24.07 9.85
CA PHE A 128 -7.96 -24.49 10.99
C PHE A 128 -7.27 -25.85 10.78
N GLU A 129 -7.99 -26.84 10.25
CA GLU A 129 -7.47 -28.20 10.05
C GLU A 129 -6.68 -28.37 8.74
N MET A 130 -6.68 -27.37 7.86
CA MET A 130 -5.96 -27.42 6.59
C MET A 130 -4.45 -27.37 6.81
N ALA A 131 -3.67 -28.09 6.00
CA ALA A 131 -2.22 -27.98 6.04
C ALA A 131 -1.79 -26.55 5.65
N ASP A 132 -0.70 -26.06 6.24
CA ASP A 132 -0.17 -24.72 5.94
C ASP A 132 0.37 -24.69 4.50
N ASN A 133 -0.50 -24.41 3.53
CA ASN A 133 -0.16 -24.24 2.13
C ASN A 133 -0.53 -22.82 1.68
N GLU A 134 0.26 -22.26 0.75
CA GLU A 134 0.09 -20.88 0.29
C GLU A 134 -1.08 -20.69 -0.70
N TYR A 135 -1.61 -21.80 -1.24
CA TYR A 135 -2.57 -21.78 -2.33
C TYR A 135 -4.04 -21.74 -1.88
N ASP A 136 -4.35 -22.16 -0.64
CA ASP A 136 -5.72 -22.29 -0.16
C ASP A 136 -5.99 -21.38 1.06
N GLY A 137 -5.74 -20.08 0.88
CA GLY A 137 -5.95 -19.07 1.91
C GLY A 137 -6.41 -17.73 1.36
N ILE A 138 -7.16 -16.99 2.17
CA ILE A 138 -7.58 -15.61 1.86
C ILE A 138 -6.71 -14.60 2.60
N LYS A 139 -6.63 -13.38 2.11
CA LYS A 139 -5.87 -12.30 2.76
C LYS A 139 -6.66 -11.71 3.93
N PRO A 140 -5.99 -11.24 5.00
CA PRO A 140 -6.67 -10.60 6.14
C PRO A 140 -7.62 -9.46 5.73
N GLU A 141 -7.25 -8.62 4.76
CA GLU A 141 -8.12 -7.50 4.31
C GLU A 141 -9.49 -7.93 3.74
N GLN A 142 -9.61 -9.18 3.30
CA GLN A 142 -10.83 -9.73 2.69
C GLN A 142 -11.85 -10.15 3.74
N LEU A 143 -11.46 -10.24 5.02
CA LEU A 143 -12.37 -10.58 6.11
C LEU A 143 -13.30 -9.41 6.46
N ARG A 144 -14.53 -9.75 6.87
CA ARG A 144 -15.45 -8.80 7.49
C ARG A 144 -14.99 -8.51 8.93
N ILE A 145 -15.02 -7.25 9.33
CA ILE A 145 -14.73 -6.89 10.72
C ILE A 145 -16.03 -6.98 11.53
N ASP A 146 -15.97 -7.65 12.67
CA ASP A 146 -17.06 -7.79 13.65
C ASP A 146 -16.67 -7.13 14.98
N GLU A 147 -17.66 -6.81 15.83
CA GLU A 147 -17.44 -6.25 17.16
C GLU A 147 -16.90 -7.29 18.14
N ASN A 148 -17.29 -8.56 17.99
CA ASN A 148 -16.88 -9.66 18.90
C ASN A 148 -15.62 -10.40 18.43
N MET A 149 -14.89 -9.83 17.47
CA MET A 149 -13.66 -10.39 16.93
C MET A 149 -12.47 -10.18 17.88
N ASP A 150 -11.50 -11.10 17.86
CA ASP A 150 -10.21 -10.89 18.54
C ASP A 150 -9.57 -9.56 18.10
N GLU A 151 -9.20 -8.72 19.07
CA GLU A 151 -8.67 -7.38 18.82
C GLU A 151 -7.36 -7.39 18.01
N ARG A 152 -6.53 -8.44 18.15
CA ARG A 152 -5.31 -8.59 17.36
C ARG A 152 -5.65 -8.90 15.92
N LEU A 153 -6.64 -9.77 15.67
CA LEU A 153 -7.11 -10.05 14.30
C LEU A 153 -7.71 -8.79 13.67
N LYS A 154 -8.53 -8.05 14.41
CA LYS A 154 -9.09 -6.78 13.94
C LYS A 154 -7.99 -5.80 13.55
N LYS A 155 -6.96 -5.68 14.40
CA LYS A 155 -5.79 -4.86 14.13
C LYS A 155 -5.00 -5.34 12.91
N LEU A 156 -4.84 -6.66 12.72
CA LEU A 156 -4.21 -7.26 11.55
C LEU A 156 -4.93 -6.84 10.26
N ILE A 157 -6.26 -6.93 10.24
CA ILE A 157 -7.09 -6.53 9.09
C ILE A 157 -6.92 -5.04 8.79
N PHE A 158 -6.96 -4.17 9.81
CA PHE A 158 -6.76 -2.73 9.64
C PHE A 158 -5.38 -2.37 9.08
N LEU A 159 -4.32 -2.99 9.62
CA LEU A 159 -2.96 -2.77 9.14
C LEU A 159 -2.79 -3.24 7.70
N HIS A 160 -3.39 -4.37 7.33
CA HIS A 160 -3.35 -4.86 5.95
C HIS A 160 -4.07 -3.92 4.98
N LYS A 161 -5.23 -3.37 5.36
CA LYS A 161 -5.93 -2.36 4.54
C LYS A 161 -5.15 -1.05 4.42
N ALA A 162 -4.35 -0.71 5.42
CA ALA A 162 -3.48 0.46 5.40
C ALA A 162 -2.22 0.26 4.53
N PHE A 163 -1.92 -0.96 4.09
CA PHE A 163 -0.87 -1.25 3.12
C PHE A 163 -1.35 -0.94 1.70
N PRO A 164 -0.85 0.12 1.04
CA PRO A 164 -1.12 0.30 -0.38
C PRO A 164 -0.35 -0.78 -1.15
N ARG A 165 -1.07 -1.59 -1.94
CA ARG A 165 -0.49 -2.58 -2.84
C ARG A 165 0.56 -1.89 -3.72
N GLN A 166 1.74 -2.49 -3.83
CA GLN A 166 2.66 -2.12 -4.90
C GLN A 166 2.06 -2.66 -6.20
N ASN A 167 1.35 -1.80 -6.93
CA ASN A 167 1.03 -2.04 -8.33
C ASN A 167 2.26 -1.73 -9.17
#